data_AF-A0A2G5ES49-F1
#
_entry.id   AF-A0A2G5ES49-F1
#
_cell.length_a   1.000
_cell.length_b   1.000
_cell.length_c   1.000
_cell.angle_alpha   90.00
_cell.angle_beta   90.00
_cell.angle_gamma   90.00
#
_symmetry.space_group_name_H-M   'P 1'
#
loop_
_entity.id
_entity.type
_entity.pdbx_description
1 polymer ?
#
loop_
_entity_poly.entity_id
_entity_poly.type
_entity_poly.pdbx_seq_one_letter_code
_entity_poly.pdbx_strand_id
1 'polypeptide(L)'
;MPESYILIGPTAAAFAATAQKQKNLLQRVDNDITNIVDSFSHLVNVARVNDPPVTNSQEAFMMEMRAARTVQAADSLLKLVSELKQTAIFSGFAFLNEHVEQRSLEFNQQAEKTDQMLAKVGEEAAASLKQLESHYYSFIQRT
;
A
#
# COMPACT_ATOMS: atom_id res chain seq x y z
N MET A 1 -22.81 7.25 -21.29
CA MET A 1 -21.45 7.55 -21.77
C MET A 1 -20.65 8.01 -20.55
N PRO A 2 -19.70 7.23 -20.00
CA PRO A 2 -18.87 7.73 -18.91
C PRO A 2 -17.68 8.51 -19.49
N GLU A 3 -17.47 9.73 -19.00
CA GLU A 3 -16.33 10.58 -19.34
C GLU A 3 -15.01 9.92 -18.91
N SER A 4 -14.13 9.70 -19.88
CA SER A 4 -12.73 9.37 -19.64
C SER A 4 -12.00 10.61 -19.14
N TYR A 5 -11.87 10.77 -17.83
CA TYR A 5 -10.88 11.67 -17.23
C TYR A 5 -9.49 11.19 -17.66
N ILE A 6 -8.91 11.87 -18.66
CA ILE A 6 -7.52 11.66 -19.03
C ILE A 6 -6.69 12.15 -17.85
N LEU A 7 -6.04 11.22 -17.14
CA LEU A 7 -5.04 11.55 -16.13
C LEU A 7 -3.86 12.21 -16.85
N ILE A 8 -3.75 13.54 -16.78
CA ILE A 8 -2.61 14.29 -17.33
C ILE A 8 -1.89 14.93 -16.14
N GLY A 9 -0.64 14.53 -15.89
CA GLY A 9 0.19 15.12 -14.83
C GLY A 9 1.07 14.12 -14.05
N PRO A 10 1.67 14.55 -12.92
CA PRO A 10 2.56 13.75 -12.07
C PRO A 10 1.94 12.42 -11.62
N THR A 11 0.62 12.40 -11.44
CA THR A 11 -0.14 11.20 -11.09
C THR A 11 -0.10 10.15 -12.20
N ALA A 12 -0.21 10.55 -13.46
CA ALA A 12 -0.14 9.64 -14.61
C ALA A 12 1.26 9.02 -14.75
N ALA A 13 2.31 9.82 -14.52
CA ALA A 13 3.69 9.35 -14.48
C ALA A 13 3.93 8.37 -13.34
N ALA A 14 3.35 8.61 -12.16
CA ALA A 14 3.43 7.70 -11.01
C ALA A 14 2.73 6.36 -11.29
N PHE A 15 1.55 6.38 -11.93
CA PHE A 15 0.85 5.16 -12.35
C PHE A 15 1.66 4.37 -13.39
N ALA A 16 2.23 5.05 -14.39
CA ALA A 16 3.08 4.42 -15.39
C ALA A 16 4.35 3.80 -14.76
N ALA A 17 5.01 4.50 -13.83
CA ALA A 17 6.16 3.99 -13.10
C ALA A 17 5.81 2.76 -12.24
N THR A 18 4.64 2.77 -11.60
CA THR A 18 4.15 1.64 -10.79
C THR A 18 3.85 0.43 -11.66
N ALA A 19 3.17 0.62 -12.80
CA ALA A 19 2.88 -0.44 -13.75
C ALA A 19 4.17 -1.02 -14.36
N GLN A 20 5.13 -0.17 -14.70
CA GLN A 20 6.44 -0.61 -15.21
C GLN A 20 7.21 -1.40 -14.14
N LYS A 21 7.19 -0.94 -12.88
CA LYS A 21 7.81 -1.66 -11.76
C LYS A 21 7.16 -3.04 -11.58
N GLN A 22 5.84 -3.14 -11.63
CA GLN A 22 5.12 -4.42 -11.55
C GLN A 22 5.51 -5.37 -12.68
N LYS A 23 5.58 -4.87 -13.92
CA LYS A 23 6.01 -5.66 -15.08
C LYS A 23 7.44 -6.18 -14.91
N ASN A 24 8.36 -5.35 -14.46
CA ASN A 24 9.75 -5.75 -14.23
C ASN A 24 9.86 -6.83 -13.14
N LEU A 25 9.07 -6.73 -12.07
CA LEU A 25 9.05 -7.74 -11.01
C LEU A 25 8.55 -9.10 -11.52
N LEU A 26 7.47 -9.12 -12.31
CA LEU A 26 6.97 -10.35 -12.92
C LEU A 26 8.00 -10.99 -13.85
N GLN A 27 8.62 -10.20 -14.74
CA GLN A 27 9.68 -10.69 -15.63
C GLN A 27 10.86 -11.27 -14.86
N ARG A 28 11.25 -10.65 -13.74
CA ARG A 28 12.33 -11.14 -12.91
C ARG A 28 11.98 -12.47 -12.23
N VAL A 29 10.76 -12.63 -11.72
CA VAL A 29 10.27 -13.91 -11.17
C VAL A 29 10.33 -15.01 -12.22
N ASP A 30 9.75 -14.76 -13.40
CA ASP A 30 9.69 -15.76 -14.46
C ASP A 30 11.10 -16.19 -14.88
N ASN A 31 12.01 -15.23 -15.11
CA ASN A 31 13.39 -15.51 -15.45
C ASN A 31 14.12 -16.31 -14.37
N ASP A 32 13.98 -15.92 -13.09
CA ASP A 32 14.69 -16.59 -12.00
C ASP A 32 14.15 -18.02 -11.78
N ILE A 33 12.84 -18.25 -11.90
CA ILE A 33 12.24 -19.59 -11.83
C ILE A 33 12.73 -20.47 -12.98
N THR A 34 12.67 -19.96 -14.22
CA THR A 34 13.17 -20.69 -15.39
C THR A 34 14.64 -21.05 -15.22
N ASN A 35 15.48 -20.11 -14.78
CA ASN A 35 16.89 -20.35 -14.56
C ASN A 35 17.16 -21.44 -13.50
N ILE A 36 16.40 -21.47 -12.41
CA ILE A 36 16.51 -22.51 -11.37
C ILE A 36 16.13 -23.87 -11.95
N VAL A 37 14.97 -23.96 -12.60
CA VAL A 37 14.44 -25.22 -13.14
C VAL A 37 15.37 -25.80 -14.21
N ASP A 38 15.83 -24.97 -15.15
CA ASP A 38 16.71 -25.41 -16.23
C ASP A 38 18.09 -25.84 -15.71
N SER A 39 18.68 -25.03 -14.80
CA SER A 39 19.98 -25.32 -14.22
C SER A 39 19.94 -26.60 -13.38
N PHE A 40 18.90 -26.76 -12.55
CA PHE A 40 18.72 -27.95 -11.72
C PHE A 40 18.41 -29.20 -12.56
N SER A 41 17.54 -29.10 -13.57
CA SER A 41 17.24 -30.22 -14.47
C SER A 41 18.50 -30.74 -15.14
N HIS A 42 19.40 -29.83 -15.55
CA HIS A 42 20.66 -30.26 -16.13
C HIS A 42 21.63 -30.88 -15.11
N LEU A 43 21.72 -30.34 -13.89
CA LEU A 43 22.52 -30.95 -12.83
C LEU A 43 22.08 -32.40 -12.57
N VAL A 44 20.77 -32.64 -12.48
CA VAL A 44 20.21 -33.99 -12.28
C VAL A 44 20.51 -34.90 -13.47
N ASN A 45 20.42 -34.39 -14.70
CA ASN A 45 20.72 -35.17 -15.90
C ASN A 45 22.20 -35.59 -15.96
N VAL A 46 23.12 -34.68 -15.63
CA VAL A 46 24.57 -34.95 -15.63
C VAL A 46 24.98 -35.85 -14.45
N ALA A 47 24.33 -35.73 -13.30
CA ALA A 47 24.61 -36.57 -12.14
C ALA A 47 24.11 -38.02 -12.30
N ARG A 48 23.34 -38.33 -13.36
CA ARG A 48 22.78 -39.66 -13.57
C ARG A 48 23.89 -40.63 -13.96
N VAL A 49 24.14 -41.64 -13.12
CA VAL A 49 25.20 -42.66 -13.23
C VAL A 49 24.95 -43.63 -14.41
N ASN A 50 24.95 -43.12 -15.64
CA ASN A 50 24.94 -43.95 -16.85
C ASN A 50 26.26 -43.82 -17.65
N ASP A 51 27.09 -42.82 -17.33
CA ASP A 51 28.38 -42.56 -17.97
C ASP A 51 29.56 -43.12 -17.14
N PRO A 52 30.71 -43.45 -17.77
CA PRO A 52 31.87 -43.99 -17.09
C PRO A 52 32.36 -43.07 -15.94
N PRO A 53 32.97 -43.62 -14.88
CA PRO A 53 33.22 -42.93 -13.60
C PRO A 53 34.18 -41.73 -13.65
N VAL A 54 34.61 -41.31 -14.84
CA VAL A 54 35.53 -40.18 -15.05
C VAL A 54 34.79 -39.08 -15.81
N THR A 55 34.11 -38.20 -15.09
CA THR A 55 33.71 -36.89 -15.62
C THR A 55 34.98 -36.09 -15.90
N ASN A 56 35.10 -35.55 -17.11
CA ASN A 56 36.26 -34.70 -17.45
C ASN A 56 36.20 -33.37 -16.66
N SER A 57 37.32 -32.67 -16.57
CA SER A 57 37.42 -31.42 -15.80
C SER A 57 36.48 -30.31 -16.30
N GLN A 58 36.11 -30.34 -17.59
CA GLN A 58 35.19 -29.38 -18.20
C GLN A 58 33.74 -29.60 -17.74
N GLU A 59 33.29 -30.85 -17.63
CA GLU A 59 31.97 -31.21 -17.11
C GLU A 59 31.82 -30.85 -15.64
N ALA A 60 32.85 -31.10 -14.83
CA ALA A 60 32.87 -30.72 -13.42
C ALA A 60 32.73 -29.19 -13.25
N PHE A 61 33.45 -28.41 -14.05
CA PHE A 61 33.35 -26.95 -14.06
C PHE A 61 31.96 -26.46 -14.50
N MET A 62 31.38 -27.06 -15.54
CA MET A 62 30.01 -26.72 -15.98
C MET A 62 28.96 -27.05 -14.92
N MET A 63 29.14 -28.13 -14.16
CA MET A 63 28.26 -28.52 -13.06
C MET A 63 28.35 -27.48 -11.92
N GLU A 64 29.54 -27.06 -11.54
CA GLU A 64 29.76 -26.01 -10.54
C GLU A 64 29.13 -24.67 -10.98
N MET A 65 29.32 -24.27 -12.24
CA MET A 65 28.73 -23.05 -12.78
C MET A 65 27.20 -23.07 -12.74
N ARG A 66 26.57 -24.23 -13.00
CA ARG A 66 25.11 -24.38 -12.94
C ARG A 66 24.60 -24.35 -11.51
N ALA A 67 25.30 -24.99 -10.58
CA ALA A 67 24.96 -24.90 -9.15
C ALA A 67 25.03 -23.44 -8.66
N ALA A 68 26.09 -22.71 -9.05
CA ALA A 68 26.21 -21.29 -8.74
C ALA A 68 25.07 -20.45 -9.33
N ARG A 69 24.65 -20.71 -10.58
CA ARG A 69 23.50 -20.04 -11.20
C ARG A 69 22.19 -20.32 -10.48
N THR A 70 21.95 -21.57 -10.04
CA THR A 70 20.76 -21.91 -9.24
C THR A 70 20.73 -21.12 -7.92
N VAL A 71 21.86 -21.06 -7.21
CA VAL A 71 21.97 -20.29 -5.95
C VAL A 71 21.75 -18.80 -6.20
N GLN A 72 22.33 -18.26 -7.27
CA GLN A 72 22.17 -16.85 -7.65
C GLN A 72 20.71 -16.50 -7.96
N ALA A 73 20.01 -17.34 -8.72
CA ALA A 73 18.60 -17.13 -9.05
C ALA A 73 17.71 -17.24 -7.78
N ALA A 74 18.01 -18.16 -6.88
CA ALA A 74 17.33 -18.28 -5.59
C ALA A 74 17.52 -17.02 -4.71
N ASP A 75 18.74 -16.50 -4.63
CA ASP A 75 19.02 -15.24 -3.92
C ASP A 75 18.28 -14.04 -4.56
N SER A 76 18.22 -13.99 -5.88
CA SER A 76 17.44 -12.96 -6.60
C SER A 76 15.95 -13.03 -6.25
N LEU A 77 15.36 -14.23 -6.17
CA LEU A 77 13.97 -14.41 -5.73
C LEU A 77 13.76 -13.94 -4.27
N LEU A 78 14.68 -14.23 -3.36
CA LEU A 78 14.60 -13.77 -1.97
C LEU A 78 14.61 -12.23 -1.87
N LYS A 79 15.43 -11.57 -2.69
CA LYS A 79 15.45 -10.10 -2.80
C LYS A 79 14.13 -9.57 -3.34
N LEU A 80 13.57 -10.19 -4.38
CA LEU A 80 12.27 -9.81 -4.93
C LEU A 80 11.14 -9.95 -3.91
N VAL A 81 11.09 -11.06 -3.17
CA VAL A 81 10.12 -11.24 -2.07
C VAL A 81 10.29 -10.15 -1.01
N SER A 82 11.52 -9.74 -0.71
CA SER A 82 11.79 -8.65 0.23
C SER A 82 11.29 -7.29 -0.28
N GLU A 83 11.53 -6.97 -1.56
CA GLU A 83 11.02 -5.77 -2.22
C GLU A 83 9.47 -5.72 -2.24
N LEU A 84 8.82 -6.86 -2.46
CA LEU A 84 7.36 -6.98 -2.43
C LEU A 84 6.79 -6.74 -1.02
N LYS A 85 7.38 -7.37 0.00
CA LYS A 85 6.98 -7.14 1.41
C LYS A 85 7.13 -5.67 1.79
N GLN A 86 8.25 -5.05 1.41
CA GLN A 86 8.49 -3.63 1.67
C GLN A 86 7.41 -2.76 1.02
N THR A 87 7.10 -3.01 -0.25
CA THR A 87 6.05 -2.28 -0.98
C THR A 87 4.68 -2.42 -0.31
N ALA A 88 4.30 -3.63 0.10
CA ALA A 88 3.02 -3.89 0.78
C ALA A 88 2.90 -3.17 2.13
N ILE A 89 3.98 -3.15 2.93
CA ILE A 89 4.01 -2.46 4.22
C ILE A 89 3.80 -0.95 4.02
N PHE A 90 4.56 -0.33 3.11
CA PHE A 90 4.45 1.12 2.88
C PHE A 90 3.10 1.52 2.26
N SER A 91 2.51 0.69 1.39
CA SER A 91 1.15 0.95 0.90
C SER A 91 0.10 0.89 2.01
N GLY A 92 0.26 -0.01 2.98
CA GLY A 92 -0.64 -0.10 4.13
C GLY A 92 -0.60 1.16 5.00
N PHE A 93 0.59 1.74 5.21
CA PHE A 93 0.73 2.99 5.95
C PHE A 93 0.15 4.19 5.21
N ALA A 94 0.35 4.29 3.89
CA ALA A 94 -0.22 5.37 3.10
C ALA A 94 -1.76 5.36 3.17
N PHE A 95 -2.38 4.18 3.00
CA PHE A 95 -3.82 3.99 3.13
C PHE A 95 -4.33 4.32 4.54
N LEU A 96 -3.63 3.84 5.57
CA LEU A 96 -4.01 4.13 6.95
C LEU A 96 -3.92 5.63 7.26
N ASN A 97 -2.88 6.29 6.78
CA ASN A 97 -2.69 7.73 6.98
C ASN A 97 -3.78 8.55 6.30
N GLU A 98 -4.11 8.23 5.04
CA GLU A 98 -5.22 8.86 4.30
C GLU A 98 -6.55 8.69 5.05
N HIS A 99 -6.83 7.49 5.56
CA HIS A 99 -8.05 7.21 6.32
C HIS A 99 -8.09 7.93 7.68
N VAL A 100 -6.95 8.07 8.37
CA VAL A 100 -6.85 8.87 9.61
C VAL A 100 -7.12 10.34 9.33
N GLU A 101 -6.53 10.91 8.28
CA GLU A 101 -6.76 12.30 7.85
C GLU A 101 -8.22 12.55 7.50
N GLN A 102 -8.85 11.65 6.72
CA GLN A 102 -10.27 11.75 6.38
C GLN A 102 -11.14 11.77 7.65
N ARG A 103 -10.90 10.85 8.58
CA ARG A 103 -11.69 10.77 9.82
C ARG A 103 -11.46 11.98 10.73
N SER A 104 -10.24 12.51 10.76
CA SER A 104 -9.91 13.74 11.49
C SER A 104 -10.71 14.92 10.96
N LEU A 105 -10.79 15.07 9.62
CA LEU A 105 -11.61 16.08 8.97
C LEU A 105 -13.10 15.92 9.29
N GLU A 106 -13.63 14.70 9.23
CA GLU A 106 -15.02 14.41 9.58
C GLU A 106 -15.34 14.78 11.02
N PHE A 107 -14.46 14.44 11.98
CA PHE A 107 -14.64 14.81 13.38
C PHE A 107 -14.55 16.31 13.62
N ASN A 108 -13.64 17.01 12.95
CA ASN A 108 -13.57 18.47 13.03
C ASN A 108 -14.85 19.13 12.51
N GLN A 109 -15.38 18.67 11.37
CA GLN A 109 -16.65 19.17 10.84
C GLN A 109 -17.81 18.88 11.79
N GLN A 110 -17.82 17.72 12.43
CA GLN A 110 -18.85 17.36 13.39
C GLN A 110 -18.76 18.21 14.66
N ALA A 111 -17.55 18.47 15.16
CA ALA A 111 -17.30 19.35 16.30
C ALA A 111 -17.80 20.76 16.00
N GLU A 112 -17.43 21.33 14.85
CA GLU A 112 -17.86 22.67 14.44
C GLU A 112 -19.39 22.78 14.33
N LYS A 113 -20.06 21.80 13.72
CA LYS A 113 -21.54 21.74 13.66
C LYS A 113 -22.16 21.68 15.06
N THR A 114 -21.55 20.93 15.96
CA THR A 114 -22.04 20.77 17.33
C THR A 114 -21.87 22.06 18.12
N ASP A 115 -20.74 22.76 17.97
CA ASP A 115 -20.49 24.06 18.58
C ASP A 115 -21.46 25.13 18.08
N GLN A 116 -21.72 25.17 16.77
CA GLN A 116 -22.72 26.07 16.18
C GLN A 116 -24.13 25.81 16.74
N MET A 117 -24.51 24.54 16.90
CA MET A 117 -25.80 24.16 17.48
C MET A 117 -25.88 24.57 18.96
N LEU A 118 -24.82 24.35 19.74
CA LEU A 118 -24.72 24.76 21.15
C LEU A 118 -24.84 26.27 21.31
N ALA A 119 -24.15 27.05 20.47
CA ALA A 119 -24.22 28.50 20.48
C ALA A 119 -25.67 28.99 20.25
N LYS A 120 -26.34 28.43 19.25
CA LYS A 120 -27.75 28.76 18.95
C LYS A 120 -28.69 28.43 20.10
N VAL A 121 -28.55 27.25 20.70
CA VAL A 121 -29.36 26.87 21.87
C VAL A 121 -29.09 27.81 23.05
N GLY A 122 -27.83 28.22 23.25
CA GLY A 122 -27.44 29.20 24.26
C GLY A 122 -28.11 30.56 24.04
N GLU A 123 -28.14 31.05 22.80
CA GLU A 123 -28.83 32.30 22.44
C GLU A 123 -30.35 32.22 22.68
N GLU A 124 -30.99 31.13 22.27
CA GLU A 124 -32.43 30.90 22.48
C GLU A 124 -32.79 30.82 23.98
N ALA A 125 -31.95 30.15 24.78
CA ALA A 125 -32.11 30.08 26.22
C ALA A 125 -31.95 31.46 26.88
N ALA A 126 -30.92 32.23 26.49
CA ALA A 126 -30.70 33.59 26.99
C ALA A 126 -31.86 34.53 26.64
N ALA A 127 -32.38 34.45 25.41
CA ALA A 127 -33.54 35.23 24.98
C ALA A 127 -34.79 34.88 25.80
N SER A 128 -35.03 33.59 26.03
CA SER A 128 -36.17 33.11 26.84
C SER A 128 -36.09 33.59 28.29
N LEU A 129 -34.89 33.53 28.90
CA LEU A 129 -34.66 34.03 30.26
C LEU A 129 -34.90 35.54 30.36
N LYS A 130 -34.42 36.32 29.38
CA LYS A 130 -34.63 37.78 29.34
C LYS A 130 -36.11 38.15 29.20
N GLN A 131 -36.86 37.40 28.40
CA GLN A 131 -38.32 37.57 28.30
C GLN A 131 -39.02 37.27 29.62
N LEU A 132 -38.63 36.18 30.29
CA LEU A 132 -39.19 35.81 31.59
C LEU A 132 -38.90 36.87 32.67
N GLU A 133 -37.67 37.38 32.72
CA GLU A 133 -37.25 38.46 33.62
C GLU A 133 -38.08 39.74 33.39
N SER A 134 -38.26 40.14 32.12
CA SER A 134 -39.09 41.28 31.76
C SER A 134 -40.55 41.10 32.22
N HIS A 135 -41.12 39.91 32.00
CA HIS A 135 -42.48 39.60 32.47
C HIS A 135 -42.60 39.70 33.98
N TYR A 136 -41.64 39.17 34.73
CA TYR A 136 -41.62 39.22 36.19
C TYR A 136 -41.60 40.66 36.73
N TYR A 137 -40.68 41.50 36.24
CA TYR A 137 -40.61 42.89 36.69
C TYR A 137 -41.84 43.72 36.27
N SER A 138 -42.40 43.44 35.09
CA SER A 138 -43.64 44.10 34.64
C SER A 138 -44.86 43.74 35.49
N PHE A 139 -44.89 42.53 36.05
CA PHE A 139 -45.94 42.09 36.96
C PHE A 139 -45.84 42.82 38.31
N ILE A 140 -44.63 42.91 38.87
CA ILE A 140 -44.37 43.59 40.14
C ILE A 140 -44.69 45.09 40.06
N GLN A 141 -44.39 45.77 38.93
CA GLN A 141 -44.70 47.19 38.76
C GLN A 141 -46.21 47.50 38.64
N ARG A 142 -47.03 46.49 38.32
CA ARG A 142 -48.49 46.65 38.17
C ARG A 142 -49.29 46.36 39.45
N THR A 143 -48.66 45.75 40.44
CA THR A 143 -49.19 45.54 41.81
C THR A 143 -48.74 46.63 42.76
#